data_AF-A0A329SGK7-F1
#
_entry.id   AF-A0A329SGK7-F1
#
_cell.length_a   1.000
_cell.length_b   1.000
_cell.length_c   1.000
_cell.angle_alpha   90.00
_cell.angle_beta   90.00
_cell.angle_gamma   90.00
#
_symmetry.space_group_name_H-M   'P 1'
#
loop_
_entity.id
_entity.type
_entity.pdbx_description
1 polymer ?
#
loop_
_entity_poly.entity_id
_entity_poly.type
_entity_poly.pdbx_seq_one_letter_code
_entity_poly.pdbx_strand_id
1 'polypeptide(L)'
;MAPGERVAGSEARCPSVREFYDGIFHSPIYAEHHRVCCNVGFHPRGDTHVNSSAAAVAAVASGNVSEDAPVSKFQAQYPADRFQLQLYANLLDVDEQHEVRRDEIFTILDVGCGAGGGLCELQTLYPKAEVVGLDISIQALERSKEVWNHFTEQIPEFHEKKLRLYQHSCERMKGLLTHSVDVAVGVQSLQEVQNLGRAVNEIARVLKPGGLLFVADFIPPDVAADHLEHSLLSPISSAQNKTPLFEIVQEQLVSYEAAMGAKLSSGSTRELIHQFTPQEFHSELETFFFVEHSPLYELLRRDQMGYRLLCLRKTDECSTDEEEDIRHVTEWVGDGVDYASDEEIQDDDAPNYYPYQELLPQLDTLKDNYNVILEEMQAVQQMATWPFWPEKHYTEGDSEWRVFPFCYTFPAYDASKTTWVAPTCSMCPRTAEILKSLPNIRTALFSKLGPNTTLAAHRGWADLANHVLRVHFPLVVPTLPNGDPCCAMVVGGETTYHAEREFIVFDDSKLHYAFNHHPDETRLVLIVDFYRPDQLPRGRARGGHSDELDEFIETFGKQTLLGGSGES
;
A
#
# COMPACT_ATOMS: atom_id res chain seq x y z
N MET A 1 -7.06 -58.85 -23.70
CA MET A 1 -7.30 -57.41 -23.92
C MET A 1 -7.82 -56.87 -22.61
N ALA A 2 -7.03 -56.03 -21.93
CA ALA A 2 -7.37 -55.44 -20.65
C ALA A 2 -8.31 -54.24 -20.85
N PRO A 3 -9.19 -53.92 -19.88
CA PRO A 3 -10.12 -52.80 -19.96
C PRO A 3 -9.40 -51.48 -19.71
N GLY A 4 -9.80 -50.44 -20.46
CA GLY A 4 -9.17 -49.13 -20.53
C GLY A 4 -9.17 -48.34 -19.21
N GLU A 5 -8.13 -47.53 -19.09
CA GLU A 5 -7.85 -46.57 -18.04
C GLU A 5 -8.96 -45.53 -17.92
N ARG A 6 -9.46 -45.33 -16.70
CA ARG A 6 -10.25 -44.15 -16.34
C ARG A 6 -9.28 -43.00 -16.12
N VAL A 7 -9.40 -41.95 -16.92
CA VAL A 7 -8.80 -40.64 -16.63
C VAL A 7 -9.47 -40.11 -15.36
N ALA A 8 -8.67 -39.91 -14.31
CA ALA A 8 -9.11 -39.23 -13.10
C ALA A 8 -9.46 -37.78 -13.46
N GLY A 9 -10.72 -37.40 -13.27
CA GLY A 9 -11.15 -36.01 -13.39
C GLY A 9 -10.46 -35.18 -12.31
N SER A 10 -9.83 -34.08 -12.71
CA SER A 10 -9.42 -33.04 -11.78
C SER A 10 -10.69 -32.49 -11.11
N GLU A 11 -10.79 -32.61 -9.79
CA GLU A 11 -11.74 -31.79 -9.03
C GLU A 11 -11.42 -30.32 -9.34
N ALA A 12 -12.38 -29.62 -9.94
CA ALA A 12 -12.24 -28.20 -10.22
C ALA A 12 -12.08 -27.48 -8.88
N ARG A 13 -10.88 -26.95 -8.62
CA ARG A 13 -10.58 -26.18 -7.42
C ARG A 13 -11.51 -24.96 -7.38
N CYS A 14 -12.26 -24.79 -6.29
CA CYS A 14 -13.07 -23.60 -6.08
C CYS A 14 -12.11 -22.40 -5.98
N PRO A 15 -12.34 -21.31 -6.75
CA PRO A 15 -11.45 -20.15 -6.72
C PRO A 15 -11.41 -19.54 -5.32
N SER A 16 -10.23 -19.09 -4.89
CA SER A 16 -10.10 -18.27 -3.69
C SER A 16 -10.88 -16.97 -3.83
N VAL A 17 -11.24 -16.33 -2.70
CA VAL A 17 -11.90 -15.01 -2.68
C VAL A 17 -11.12 -14.03 -3.57
N ARG A 18 -9.79 -14.00 -3.43
CA ARG A 18 -8.93 -13.18 -4.28
C ARG A 18 -9.10 -13.46 -5.78
N GLU A 19 -9.05 -14.73 -6.20
CA GLU A 19 -9.20 -15.12 -7.61
C GLU A 19 -10.59 -14.76 -8.16
N PHE A 20 -11.62 -14.85 -7.33
CA PHE A 20 -12.98 -14.47 -7.69
C PHE A 20 -13.12 -12.96 -7.90
N TYR A 21 -12.64 -12.13 -6.96
CA TYR A 21 -12.69 -10.67 -7.08
C TYR A 21 -11.78 -10.15 -8.18
N ASP A 22 -10.58 -10.73 -8.32
CA ASP A 22 -9.74 -10.46 -9.48
C ASP A 22 -10.55 -10.74 -10.76
N GLY A 23 -11.22 -11.90 -10.87
CA GLY A 23 -12.12 -12.20 -11.99
C GLY A 23 -13.22 -11.14 -12.23
N ILE A 24 -13.90 -10.67 -11.17
CA ILE A 24 -14.93 -9.63 -11.27
C ILE A 24 -14.34 -8.30 -11.74
N PHE A 25 -13.23 -7.86 -11.16
CA PHE A 25 -12.56 -6.61 -11.56
C PHE A 25 -11.98 -6.69 -12.98
N HIS A 26 -11.72 -7.89 -13.50
CA HIS A 26 -11.35 -8.12 -14.90
C HIS A 26 -12.57 -8.31 -15.82
N SER A 27 -13.80 -8.35 -15.30
CA SER A 27 -15.00 -8.45 -16.13
C SER A 27 -15.23 -7.17 -16.93
N PRO A 28 -15.84 -7.22 -18.12
CA PRO A 28 -16.06 -6.03 -18.96
C PRO A 28 -16.86 -4.91 -18.27
N ILE A 29 -17.74 -5.27 -17.31
CA ILE A 29 -18.52 -4.31 -16.51
C ILE A 29 -17.60 -3.39 -15.69
N TYR A 30 -16.51 -3.94 -15.16
CA TYR A 30 -15.52 -3.21 -14.35
C TYR A 30 -14.33 -2.72 -15.18
N ALA A 31 -13.70 -3.63 -15.94
CA ALA A 31 -12.45 -3.36 -16.64
C ALA A 31 -12.62 -2.47 -17.87
N GLU A 32 -13.71 -2.62 -18.62
CA GLU A 32 -13.89 -1.92 -19.91
C GLU A 32 -14.90 -0.78 -19.86
N HIS A 33 -15.94 -0.91 -19.03
CA HIS A 33 -17.06 0.02 -19.03
C HIS A 33 -17.24 0.82 -17.74
N HIS A 34 -16.62 0.36 -16.64
CA HIS A 34 -16.62 1.04 -15.35
C HIS A 34 -18.04 1.45 -14.92
N ARG A 35 -18.99 0.51 -14.82
CA ARG A 35 -20.44 0.85 -14.66
C ARG A 35 -21.01 0.67 -13.25
N VAL A 36 -20.21 0.18 -12.30
CA VAL A 36 -20.65 -0.14 -10.93
C VAL A 36 -19.51 0.13 -9.93
N CYS A 37 -19.81 0.76 -8.78
CA CYS A 37 -18.82 1.09 -7.76
C CYS A 37 -18.81 0.15 -6.53
N CYS A 38 -19.95 -0.44 -6.15
CA CYS A 38 -20.10 -1.30 -4.97
C CYS A 38 -21.20 -2.37 -5.19
N ASN A 39 -21.39 -3.28 -4.24
CA ASN A 39 -22.29 -4.43 -4.42
C ASN A 39 -23.73 -4.14 -3.96
N VAL A 40 -23.92 -3.33 -2.91
CA VAL A 40 -25.23 -3.09 -2.29
C VAL A 40 -25.44 -1.60 -2.01
N GLY A 41 -26.57 -1.09 -2.46
CA GLY A 41 -27.00 0.29 -2.15
C GLY A 41 -27.83 0.38 -0.88
N PHE A 42 -27.96 1.57 -0.31
CA PHE A 42 -28.76 1.87 0.87
C PHE A 42 -29.88 2.86 0.53
N HIS A 43 -31.10 2.61 1.01
CA HIS A 43 -32.21 3.57 0.92
C HIS A 43 -32.90 3.75 2.27
N PRO A 44 -32.92 4.96 2.85
CA PRO A 44 -33.56 5.20 4.14
C PRO A 44 -35.08 5.02 4.06
N ARG A 45 -35.72 4.65 5.18
CA ARG A 45 -37.19 4.71 5.30
C ARG A 45 -37.61 6.18 5.26
N GLY A 46 -38.58 6.55 4.43
CA GLY A 46 -39.04 7.94 4.32
C GLY A 46 -39.48 8.56 5.67
N ASP A 47 -39.62 9.88 5.69
CA ASP A 47 -39.77 10.82 6.83
C ASP A 47 -40.79 10.49 7.95
N THR A 48 -41.57 9.42 7.82
CA THR A 48 -42.56 8.99 8.84
C THR A 48 -42.02 7.98 9.85
N HIS A 49 -40.83 7.42 9.60
CA HIS A 49 -40.09 6.66 10.60
C HIS A 49 -38.88 7.47 11.04
N VAL A 50 -38.96 8.00 12.27
CA VAL A 50 -37.84 8.69 12.92
C VAL A 50 -36.68 7.71 13.02
N ASN A 51 -35.64 7.91 12.20
CA ASN A 51 -34.33 7.32 12.44
C ASN A 51 -33.92 7.70 13.86
N SER A 52 -33.53 6.74 14.68
CA SER A 52 -33.07 6.97 16.06
C SER A 52 -31.65 7.56 16.09
N SER A 53 -31.29 8.42 15.13
CA SER A 53 -30.06 9.23 15.19
C SER A 53 -30.37 10.56 15.86
N ALA A 54 -29.44 11.08 16.65
CA ALA A 54 -29.61 12.36 17.31
C ALA A 54 -29.74 13.53 16.31
N ALA A 55 -29.19 13.40 15.10
CA ALA A 55 -29.34 14.36 14.00
C ALA A 55 -30.77 14.42 13.47
N ALA A 56 -31.47 13.28 13.31
CA ALA A 56 -32.87 13.25 12.90
C ALA A 56 -33.78 13.84 14.00
N VAL A 57 -33.47 13.60 15.28
CA VAL A 57 -34.17 14.21 16.41
C VAL A 57 -33.94 15.74 16.45
N ALA A 58 -32.72 16.21 16.15
CA ALA A 58 -32.39 17.64 16.09
C ALA A 58 -33.02 18.37 14.89
N ALA A 59 -33.06 17.73 13.72
CA ALA A 59 -33.70 18.26 12.51
C ALA A 59 -35.21 18.45 12.71
N VAL A 60 -35.88 17.44 13.29
CA VAL A 60 -37.32 17.52 13.65
C VAL A 60 -37.57 18.59 14.72
N ALA A 61 -36.65 18.78 15.68
CA ALA A 61 -36.75 19.84 16.68
C ALA A 61 -36.57 21.26 16.11
N SER A 62 -35.88 21.40 14.96
CA SER A 62 -35.57 22.69 14.32
C SER A 62 -36.56 23.12 13.25
N GLY A 63 -37.53 22.28 12.85
CA GLY A 63 -38.64 22.66 11.97
C GLY A 63 -38.31 22.82 10.49
N ASN A 64 -37.10 22.43 10.05
CA ASN A 64 -36.70 22.44 8.63
C ASN A 64 -36.96 21.06 8.01
N VAL A 65 -38.17 20.84 7.47
CA VAL A 65 -38.49 19.65 6.68
C VAL A 65 -38.65 20.07 5.22
N SER A 66 -37.71 19.69 4.35
CA SER A 66 -37.87 19.74 2.89
C SER A 66 -38.03 18.31 2.37
N GLU A 67 -39.08 18.06 1.58
CA GLU A 67 -39.53 16.74 1.09
C GLU A 67 -38.58 16.03 0.09
N ASP A 68 -37.38 16.56 -0.15
CA ASP A 68 -36.40 15.97 -1.07
C ASP A 68 -35.15 15.54 -0.28
N ALA A 69 -34.81 14.25 -0.34
CA ALA A 69 -33.54 13.74 0.16
C ALA A 69 -32.38 14.60 -0.40
N PRO A 70 -31.39 14.98 0.42
CA PRO A 70 -30.32 15.88 -0.01
C PRO A 70 -29.66 15.35 -1.29
N VAL A 71 -29.70 16.16 -2.34
CA VAL A 71 -29.09 15.84 -3.63
C VAL A 71 -27.58 15.86 -3.42
N SER A 72 -26.92 14.70 -3.50
CA SER A 72 -25.44 14.64 -3.44
C SER A 72 -24.87 15.57 -4.50
N LYS A 73 -23.87 16.38 -4.12
CA LYS A 73 -23.19 17.31 -5.02
C LYS A 73 -22.42 16.55 -6.11
N PHE A 74 -21.99 15.33 -5.82
CA PHE A 74 -21.43 14.41 -6.78
C PHE A 74 -22.54 13.50 -7.32
N GLN A 75 -22.85 13.62 -8.61
CA GLN A 75 -23.73 12.67 -9.26
C GLN A 75 -22.88 11.51 -9.77
N ALA A 76 -23.15 10.32 -9.23
CA ALA A 76 -22.58 9.10 -9.78
C ALA A 76 -22.76 9.07 -11.30
N GLN A 77 -21.71 8.63 -11.99
CA GLN A 77 -21.74 8.49 -13.46
C GLN A 77 -22.85 7.53 -13.90
N TYR A 78 -23.22 6.56 -13.04
CA TYR A 78 -24.30 5.61 -13.28
C TYR A 78 -25.41 5.72 -12.24
N PRO A 79 -26.68 5.66 -12.66
CA PRO A 79 -27.81 5.64 -11.73
C PRO A 79 -27.75 4.50 -10.70
N ALA A 80 -27.09 3.39 -11.04
CA ALA A 80 -26.95 2.21 -10.17
C ALA A 80 -26.15 2.50 -8.89
N ASP A 81 -25.19 3.44 -8.93
CA ASP A 81 -24.30 3.73 -7.80
C ASP A 81 -24.89 4.76 -6.82
N ARG A 82 -26.01 5.42 -7.19
CA ARG A 82 -26.61 6.49 -6.36
C ARG A 82 -26.86 6.03 -4.93
N PHE A 83 -27.50 4.87 -4.77
CA PHE A 83 -27.82 4.33 -3.44
C PHE A 83 -26.59 3.82 -2.71
N GLN A 84 -25.51 3.50 -3.42
CA GLN A 84 -24.25 3.04 -2.85
C GLN A 84 -23.47 4.21 -2.25
N LEU A 85 -23.41 5.35 -2.95
CA LEU A 85 -22.81 6.56 -2.41
C LEU A 85 -23.59 7.10 -1.20
N GLN A 86 -24.93 7.01 -1.24
CA GLN A 86 -25.77 7.39 -0.10
C GLN A 86 -25.46 6.60 1.18
N LEU A 87 -24.95 5.37 1.06
CA LEU A 87 -24.56 4.58 2.24
C LEU A 87 -23.45 5.25 3.04
N TYR A 88 -22.48 5.90 2.40
CA TYR A 88 -21.38 6.60 3.09
C TYR A 88 -21.92 7.76 3.94
N ALA A 89 -22.81 8.59 3.38
CA ALA A 89 -23.44 9.67 4.13
C ALA A 89 -24.22 9.14 5.35
N ASN A 90 -25.08 8.13 5.14
CA ASN A 90 -25.87 7.54 6.22
C ASN A 90 -25.00 6.85 7.29
N LEU A 91 -23.89 6.22 6.90
CA LEU A 91 -22.96 5.57 7.81
C LEU A 91 -22.27 6.59 8.72
N LEU A 92 -21.89 7.76 8.19
CA LEU A 92 -21.20 8.77 8.98
C LEU A 92 -22.15 9.60 9.84
N ASP A 93 -23.40 9.78 9.41
CA ASP A 93 -24.50 10.35 10.20
C ASP A 93 -24.86 9.54 11.46
N VAL A 94 -24.35 8.31 11.57
CA VAL A 94 -24.48 7.49 12.78
C VAL A 94 -23.80 8.17 13.96
N ASP A 95 -22.72 8.94 13.76
CA ASP A 95 -22.07 9.65 14.85
C ASP A 95 -22.58 11.10 14.99
N GLU A 96 -22.99 11.50 16.19
CA GLU A 96 -23.58 12.81 16.46
C GLU A 96 -22.64 13.98 16.18
N GLN A 97 -21.31 13.72 16.14
CA GLN A 97 -20.29 14.72 15.84
C GLN A 97 -19.96 14.85 14.34
N HIS A 98 -20.67 14.13 13.46
CA HIS A 98 -20.48 14.18 12.01
C HIS A 98 -20.37 15.61 11.46
N GLU A 99 -21.38 16.46 11.72
CA GLU A 99 -21.44 17.84 11.21
C GLU A 99 -20.36 18.73 11.81
N VAL A 100 -19.91 18.47 13.04
CA VAL A 100 -18.84 19.26 13.68
C VAL A 100 -17.50 18.98 13.00
N ARG A 101 -17.22 17.71 12.66
CA ARG A 101 -15.97 17.32 11.99
C ARG A 101 -15.88 17.77 10.54
N ARG A 102 -17.01 18.09 9.89
CA ARG A 102 -17.09 18.48 8.48
C ARG A 102 -16.04 19.51 8.06
N ASP A 103 -15.79 20.49 8.93
CA ASP A 103 -14.91 21.62 8.68
C ASP A 103 -13.51 21.49 9.28
N GLU A 104 -13.15 20.31 9.81
CA GLU A 104 -11.85 20.02 10.41
C GLU A 104 -10.86 19.43 9.40
N ILE A 105 -9.56 19.55 9.70
CA ILE A 105 -8.49 18.94 8.91
C ILE A 105 -8.06 17.66 9.63
N PHE A 106 -8.34 16.52 9.01
CA PHE A 106 -8.03 15.20 9.54
C PHE A 106 -7.89 14.18 8.40
N THR A 107 -7.33 13.01 8.70
CA THR A 107 -7.10 11.95 7.71
C THR A 107 -8.23 10.91 7.78
N ILE A 108 -8.85 10.63 6.64
CA ILE A 108 -9.83 9.55 6.47
C ILE A 108 -9.22 8.43 5.65
N LEU A 109 -9.28 7.19 6.14
CA LEU A 109 -8.92 5.99 5.41
C LEU A 109 -10.18 5.24 4.98
N ASP A 110 -10.35 5.02 3.68
CA ASP A 110 -11.35 4.11 3.13
C ASP A 110 -10.71 2.73 2.87
N VAL A 111 -11.17 1.72 3.60
CA VAL A 111 -10.64 0.36 3.63
C VAL A 111 -11.44 -0.51 2.68
N GLY A 112 -10.81 -0.97 1.60
CA GLY A 112 -11.50 -1.61 0.48
C GLY A 112 -12.21 -0.58 -0.39
N CYS A 113 -11.49 0.47 -0.80
CA CYS A 113 -12.09 1.63 -1.47
C CYS A 113 -12.64 1.33 -2.88
N GLY A 114 -12.38 0.15 -3.42
CA GLY A 114 -12.90 -0.31 -4.70
C GLY A 114 -12.56 0.66 -5.84
N ALA A 115 -13.55 0.95 -6.69
CA ALA A 115 -13.39 1.85 -7.82
C ALA A 115 -13.39 3.35 -7.44
N GLY A 116 -13.38 3.71 -6.16
CA GLY A 116 -13.15 5.09 -5.69
C GLY A 116 -14.38 6.00 -5.60
N GLY A 117 -15.59 5.48 -5.81
CA GLY A 117 -16.83 6.25 -5.61
C GLY A 117 -16.99 6.74 -4.16
N GLY A 118 -16.69 5.88 -3.19
CA GLY A 118 -16.69 6.20 -1.76
C GLY A 118 -15.72 7.33 -1.41
N LEU A 119 -14.51 7.31 -1.98
CA LEU A 119 -13.50 8.36 -1.80
C LEU A 119 -14.04 9.74 -2.21
N CYS A 120 -14.77 9.83 -3.32
CA CYS A 120 -15.35 11.07 -3.80
C CYS A 120 -16.47 11.58 -2.89
N GLU A 121 -17.32 10.68 -2.39
CA GLU A 121 -18.37 11.02 -1.44
C GLU A 121 -17.75 11.48 -0.11
N LEU A 122 -16.75 10.78 0.41
CA LEU A 122 -16.00 11.17 1.62
C LEU A 122 -15.36 12.57 1.46
N GLN A 123 -14.76 12.85 0.31
CA GLN A 123 -14.18 14.18 0.04
C GLN A 123 -15.26 15.28 -0.03
N THR A 124 -16.46 14.95 -0.53
CA THR A 124 -17.61 15.86 -0.59
C THR A 124 -18.21 16.13 0.80
N LEU A 125 -18.29 15.10 1.63
CA LEU A 125 -18.77 15.18 3.01
C LEU A 125 -17.79 15.97 3.88
N TYR A 126 -16.48 15.78 3.71
CA TYR A 126 -15.43 16.47 4.46
C TYR A 126 -14.44 17.20 3.53
N PRO A 127 -14.78 18.41 3.06
CA PRO A 127 -13.99 19.15 2.07
C PRO A 127 -12.53 19.40 2.47
N LYS A 128 -12.26 19.51 3.78
CA LYS A 128 -10.92 19.81 4.31
C LYS A 128 -10.12 18.56 4.70
N ALA A 129 -10.74 17.39 4.79
CA ALA A 129 -10.05 16.16 5.13
C ALA A 129 -9.06 15.74 4.03
N GLU A 130 -8.08 14.95 4.43
CA GLU A 130 -7.19 14.22 3.53
C GLU A 130 -7.73 12.79 3.40
N VAL A 131 -8.22 12.45 2.21
CA VAL A 131 -8.82 11.14 1.93
C VAL A 131 -7.76 10.19 1.38
N VAL A 132 -7.67 9.01 1.97
CA VAL A 132 -6.74 7.93 1.62
C VAL A 132 -7.55 6.69 1.26
N GLY A 133 -7.30 6.11 0.09
CA GLY A 133 -7.90 4.85 -0.32
C GLY A 133 -6.93 3.67 -0.15
N LEU A 134 -7.45 2.52 0.24
CA LEU A 134 -6.71 1.26 0.32
C LEU A 134 -7.52 0.14 -0.31
N ASP A 135 -6.90 -0.62 -1.21
CA ASP A 135 -7.52 -1.80 -1.81
C ASP A 135 -6.45 -2.84 -2.16
N ILE A 136 -6.81 -4.13 -2.15
CA ILE A 136 -5.89 -5.21 -2.52
C ILE A 136 -5.73 -5.31 -4.05
N SER A 137 -6.75 -4.90 -4.80
CA SER A 137 -6.79 -4.95 -6.26
C SER A 137 -6.15 -3.72 -6.87
N ILE A 138 -5.07 -3.90 -7.65
CA ILE A 138 -4.46 -2.81 -8.41
C ILE A 138 -5.42 -2.26 -9.46
N GLN A 139 -6.28 -3.10 -10.04
CA GLN A 139 -7.27 -2.71 -11.03
C GLN A 139 -8.29 -1.73 -10.42
N ALA A 140 -8.80 -2.05 -9.22
CA ALA A 140 -9.69 -1.16 -8.47
C ALA A 140 -9.02 0.20 -8.19
N LEU A 141 -7.75 0.19 -7.79
CA LEU A 141 -6.99 1.42 -7.55
C LEU A 141 -6.77 2.24 -8.83
N GLU A 142 -6.40 1.63 -9.96
CA GLU A 142 -6.28 2.36 -11.23
C GLU A 142 -7.63 2.97 -11.64
N ARG A 143 -8.74 2.23 -11.46
CA ARG A 143 -10.09 2.74 -11.68
C ARG A 143 -10.42 3.92 -10.75
N SER A 144 -10.04 3.85 -9.48
CA SER A 144 -10.27 4.93 -8.52
C SER A 144 -9.60 6.24 -8.92
N LYS A 145 -8.43 6.19 -9.58
CA LYS A 145 -7.76 7.38 -10.14
C LYS A 145 -8.60 8.02 -11.24
N GLU A 146 -9.19 7.23 -12.12
CA GLU A 146 -10.05 7.73 -13.21
C GLU A 146 -11.32 8.41 -12.65
N VAL A 147 -11.98 7.78 -11.67
CA VAL A 147 -13.17 8.34 -11.00
C VAL A 147 -12.81 9.63 -10.27
N TRP A 148 -11.68 9.65 -9.56
CA TRP A 148 -11.21 10.84 -8.87
C TRP A 148 -10.89 11.99 -9.83
N ASN A 149 -10.23 11.71 -10.95
CA ASN A 149 -9.96 12.71 -11.98
C ASN A 149 -11.28 13.31 -12.50
N HIS A 150 -12.26 12.47 -12.83
CA HIS A 150 -13.58 12.93 -13.26
C HIS A 150 -14.29 13.78 -12.20
N PHE A 151 -14.24 13.35 -10.94
CA PHE A 151 -14.79 14.08 -9.81
C PHE A 151 -14.17 15.48 -9.66
N THR A 152 -12.83 15.58 -9.70
CA THR A 152 -12.11 16.86 -9.58
C THR A 152 -12.28 17.79 -10.79
N GLU A 153 -12.54 17.24 -11.99
CA GLU A 153 -12.95 18.02 -13.17
C GLU A 153 -14.34 18.63 -13.00
N GLN A 154 -15.30 17.89 -12.43
CA GLN A 154 -16.66 18.37 -12.21
C GLN A 154 -16.79 19.36 -11.05
N ILE A 155 -15.94 19.23 -10.03
CA ILE A 155 -15.99 20.04 -8.81
C ILE A 155 -14.64 20.73 -8.61
N PRO A 156 -14.45 21.94 -9.21
CA PRO A 156 -13.16 22.63 -9.20
C PRO A 156 -12.58 22.94 -7.82
N GLU A 157 -13.41 22.97 -6.77
CA GLU A 157 -12.99 23.12 -5.37
C GLU A 157 -11.98 22.03 -4.95
N PHE A 158 -12.03 20.85 -5.56
CA PHE A 158 -11.18 19.71 -5.22
C PHE A 158 -10.02 19.49 -6.21
N HIS A 159 -9.80 20.38 -7.17
CA HIS A 159 -8.75 20.21 -8.19
C HIS A 159 -7.34 20.10 -7.58
N GLU A 160 -7.08 20.79 -6.48
CA GLU A 160 -5.78 20.75 -5.79
C GLU A 160 -5.64 19.58 -4.81
N LYS A 161 -6.73 18.83 -4.55
CA LYS A 161 -6.71 17.69 -3.63
C LYS A 161 -6.00 16.51 -4.28
N LYS A 162 -5.03 15.96 -3.56
CA LYS A 162 -4.24 14.82 -4.01
C LYS A 162 -4.86 13.53 -3.51
N LEU A 163 -5.14 12.62 -4.43
CA LEU A 163 -5.55 11.27 -4.07
C LEU A 163 -4.34 10.45 -3.62
N ARG A 164 -4.42 9.86 -2.42
CA ARG A 164 -3.43 8.91 -1.89
C ARG A 164 -4.02 7.51 -1.88
N LEU A 165 -3.34 6.57 -2.53
CA LEU A 165 -3.80 5.18 -2.66
C LEU A 165 -2.72 4.21 -2.19
N TYR A 166 -3.14 3.14 -1.54
CA TYR A 166 -2.27 2.05 -1.10
C TYR A 166 -2.78 0.70 -1.61
N GLN A 167 -1.95 -0.01 -2.36
CA GLN A 167 -2.25 -1.39 -2.79
C GLN A 167 -1.90 -2.38 -1.69
N HIS A 168 -2.76 -2.48 -0.67
CA HIS A 168 -2.53 -3.31 0.50
C HIS A 168 -3.80 -4.09 0.87
N SER A 169 -3.61 -5.23 1.55
CA SER A 169 -4.69 -5.84 2.30
C SER A 169 -4.94 -5.02 3.57
N CYS A 170 -6.20 -4.89 3.98
CA CYS A 170 -6.53 -4.27 5.27
C CYS A 170 -6.08 -5.10 6.48
N GLU A 171 -5.76 -6.39 6.27
CA GLU A 171 -5.07 -7.22 7.25
C GLU A 171 -3.59 -6.81 7.45
N ARG A 172 -3.06 -5.95 6.56
CA ARG A 172 -1.67 -5.50 6.58
C ARG A 172 -1.43 -4.22 5.76
N MET A 173 -1.47 -3.07 6.41
CA MET A 173 -1.43 -1.74 5.80
C MET A 173 -0.02 -1.11 5.86
N LYS A 174 0.94 -1.73 5.15
CA LYS A 174 2.40 -1.43 5.22
C LYS A 174 2.80 0.03 4.95
N GLY A 175 1.97 0.77 4.21
CA GLY A 175 2.23 2.16 3.82
C GLY A 175 1.62 3.20 4.76
N LEU A 176 0.92 2.75 5.81
CA LEU A 176 0.26 3.60 6.80
C LEU A 176 0.96 3.48 8.16
N LEU A 177 1.38 4.63 8.67
CA LEU A 177 2.04 4.73 9.96
C LEU A 177 1.06 4.45 11.11
N THR A 178 1.56 3.89 12.20
CA THR A 178 0.79 3.76 13.44
C THR A 178 0.31 5.14 13.90
N HIS A 179 -0.95 5.24 14.30
CA HIS A 179 -1.57 6.50 14.76
C HIS A 179 -1.52 7.65 13.73
N SER A 180 -1.70 7.35 12.44
CA SER A 180 -1.70 8.36 11.35
C SER A 180 -3.07 8.69 10.78
N VAL A 181 -4.09 7.90 11.11
CA VAL A 181 -5.46 8.02 10.61
C VAL A 181 -6.39 8.47 11.75
N ASP A 182 -7.28 9.43 11.48
CA ASP A 182 -8.26 9.91 12.46
C ASP A 182 -9.57 9.11 12.37
N VAL A 183 -10.00 8.82 11.14
CA VAL A 183 -11.22 8.07 10.84
C VAL A 183 -10.92 6.99 9.81
N ALA A 184 -11.34 5.76 10.07
CA ALA A 184 -11.34 4.66 9.12
C ALA A 184 -12.79 4.32 8.74
N VAL A 185 -13.02 3.98 7.48
CA VAL A 185 -14.32 3.61 6.92
C VAL A 185 -14.16 2.28 6.21
N GLY A 186 -15.04 1.32 6.49
CA GLY A 186 -15.09 0.02 5.82
C GLY A 186 -16.51 -0.26 5.34
N VAL A 187 -16.76 -0.07 4.06
CA VAL A 187 -18.07 -0.36 3.44
C VAL A 187 -17.94 -1.65 2.64
N GLN A 188 -18.63 -2.69 3.09
CA GLN A 188 -18.68 -4.02 2.48
C GLN A 188 -17.31 -4.69 2.29
N SER A 189 -16.33 -4.34 3.11
CA SER A 189 -14.94 -4.75 2.92
C SER A 189 -14.44 -5.75 3.97
N LEU A 190 -14.95 -5.72 5.20
CA LEU A 190 -14.46 -6.57 6.30
C LEU A 190 -15.04 -7.98 6.26
N GLN A 191 -16.22 -8.18 5.66
CA GLN A 191 -16.79 -9.51 5.41
C GLN A 191 -15.95 -10.40 4.48
N GLU A 192 -15.05 -9.80 3.68
CA GLU A 192 -14.31 -10.48 2.62
C GLU A 192 -12.90 -10.89 3.05
N VAL A 193 -12.46 -10.43 4.23
CA VAL A 193 -11.09 -10.67 4.73
C VAL A 193 -10.93 -12.10 5.21
N GLN A 194 -9.71 -12.64 5.05
CA GLN A 194 -9.39 -13.99 5.50
C GLN A 194 -9.25 -14.04 7.03
N ASN A 195 -8.70 -12.98 7.63
CA ASN A 195 -8.52 -12.88 9.07
C ASN A 195 -9.00 -11.54 9.62
N LEU A 196 -10.24 -11.54 10.09
CA LEU A 196 -10.88 -10.35 10.65
C LEU A 196 -10.12 -9.80 11.86
N GLY A 197 -9.63 -10.66 12.75
CA GLY A 197 -8.84 -10.23 13.92
C GLY A 197 -7.58 -9.46 13.51
N ARG A 198 -6.87 -9.90 12.45
CA ARG A 198 -5.73 -9.15 11.90
C ARG A 198 -6.16 -7.82 11.29
N ALA A 199 -7.22 -7.81 10.48
CA ALA A 199 -7.75 -6.57 9.91
C ALA A 199 -8.11 -5.55 11.00
N VAL A 200 -8.81 -5.97 12.05
CA VAL A 200 -9.18 -5.13 13.19
C VAL A 200 -7.95 -4.61 13.93
N ASN A 201 -6.97 -5.46 14.23
CA ASN A 201 -5.72 -5.05 14.87
C ASN A 201 -4.97 -4.02 14.02
N GLU A 202 -4.94 -4.23 12.70
CA GLU A 202 -4.23 -3.34 11.79
C GLU A 202 -4.95 -2.00 11.63
N ILE A 203 -6.28 -1.99 11.57
CA ILE A 203 -7.11 -0.77 11.61
C ILE A 203 -6.88 -0.03 12.93
N ALA A 204 -6.88 -0.74 14.05
CA ALA A 204 -6.55 -0.15 15.35
C ALA A 204 -5.14 0.45 15.35
N ARG A 205 -4.14 -0.24 14.77
CA ARG A 205 -2.76 0.27 14.69
C ARG A 205 -2.69 1.61 13.97
N VAL A 206 -3.31 1.74 12.79
CA VAL A 206 -3.23 2.96 12.00
C VAL A 206 -4.08 4.11 12.57
N LEU A 207 -5.16 3.80 13.28
CA LEU A 207 -6.00 4.80 13.94
C LEU A 207 -5.31 5.46 15.13
N LYS A 208 -5.42 6.78 15.25
CA LYS A 208 -5.00 7.52 16.46
C LYS A 208 -5.82 7.07 17.69
N PRO A 209 -5.26 7.21 18.91
CA PRO A 209 -6.05 7.05 20.13
C PRO A 209 -7.32 7.91 20.08
N GLY A 210 -8.47 7.34 20.45
CA GLY A 210 -9.78 7.99 20.32
C GLY A 210 -10.33 8.12 18.90
N GLY A 211 -9.60 7.66 17.88
CA GLY A 211 -10.03 7.66 16.48
C GLY A 211 -11.22 6.74 16.23
N LEU A 212 -11.93 6.97 15.12
CA LEU A 212 -13.19 6.29 14.82
C LEU A 212 -13.04 5.29 13.68
N LEU A 213 -13.76 4.17 13.79
CA LEU A 213 -13.95 3.20 12.74
C LEU A 213 -15.45 3.10 12.43
N PHE A 214 -15.81 3.40 11.18
CA PHE A 214 -17.16 3.22 10.66
C PHE A 214 -17.22 1.98 9.79
N VAL A 215 -18.19 1.09 10.04
CA VAL A 215 -18.36 -0.15 9.28
C VAL A 215 -19.79 -0.28 8.79
N ALA A 216 -19.98 -0.55 7.50
CA ALA A 216 -21.25 -0.96 6.93
C ALA A 216 -21.07 -2.33 6.27
N ASP A 217 -21.54 -3.41 6.90
CA ASP A 217 -21.19 -4.76 6.43
C ASP A 217 -22.24 -5.84 6.75
N PHE A 218 -22.16 -6.99 6.06
CA PHE A 218 -22.98 -8.17 6.38
C PHE A 218 -22.40 -8.88 7.62
N ILE A 219 -23.16 -8.87 8.71
CA ILE A 219 -22.75 -9.49 9.98
C ILE A 219 -23.77 -10.59 10.33
N PRO A 220 -23.35 -11.86 10.37
CA PRO A 220 -24.26 -12.96 10.65
C PRO A 220 -24.84 -12.85 12.08
N PRO A 221 -26.13 -13.19 12.30
CA PRO A 221 -26.82 -13.01 13.58
C PRO A 221 -26.53 -14.11 14.63
N ASP A 222 -25.69 -15.10 14.35
CA ASP A 222 -25.39 -16.19 15.29
C ASP A 222 -24.27 -15.77 16.24
N VAL A 223 -24.55 -15.69 17.55
CA VAL A 223 -23.59 -15.33 18.61
C VAL A 223 -22.38 -16.29 18.66
N ALA A 224 -22.49 -17.51 18.14
CA ALA A 224 -21.35 -18.44 18.00
C ALA A 224 -20.53 -18.24 16.70
N ALA A 225 -21.09 -17.50 15.73
CA ALA A 225 -20.48 -17.16 14.45
C ALA A 225 -20.34 -15.64 14.24
N ASP A 226 -20.62 -14.82 15.28
CA ASP A 226 -20.48 -13.37 15.26
C ASP A 226 -18.99 -13.04 15.35
N HIS A 227 -18.32 -13.22 14.21
CA HIS A 227 -16.89 -12.94 14.06
C HIS A 227 -16.56 -11.49 14.44
N LEU A 228 -17.52 -10.58 14.32
CA LEU A 228 -17.34 -9.16 14.57
C LEU A 228 -17.45 -8.85 16.07
N GLU A 229 -18.45 -9.37 16.79
CA GLU A 229 -18.52 -9.24 18.25
C GLU A 229 -17.33 -9.96 18.94
N HIS A 230 -16.98 -11.16 18.47
CA HIS A 230 -15.84 -11.92 19.01
C HIS A 230 -14.46 -11.39 18.60
N SER A 231 -14.31 -10.57 17.55
CA SER A 231 -13.01 -9.99 17.16
C SER A 231 -12.86 -8.52 17.50
N LEU A 232 -13.94 -7.73 17.50
CA LEU A 232 -13.91 -6.31 17.88
C LEU A 232 -14.03 -6.10 19.40
N LEU A 233 -14.82 -6.93 20.09
CA LEU A 233 -15.18 -6.69 21.50
C LEU A 233 -14.67 -7.76 22.47
N SER A 234 -14.29 -8.95 21.97
CA SER A 234 -13.64 -9.93 22.85
C SER A 234 -12.18 -9.54 23.07
N PRO A 235 -11.68 -9.56 24.32
CA PRO A 235 -10.25 -9.56 24.55
C PRO A 235 -9.66 -10.80 23.89
N ILE A 236 -8.69 -10.63 22.98
CA ILE A 236 -7.99 -11.76 22.36
C ILE A 236 -7.34 -12.54 23.51
N SER A 237 -7.88 -13.73 23.78
CA SER A 237 -7.52 -14.55 24.93
C SER A 237 -6.16 -15.23 24.72
N SER A 238 -5.09 -14.50 25.00
CA SER A 238 -3.87 -15.06 25.60
C SER A 238 -3.63 -14.36 26.93
N ALA A 239 -3.06 -15.09 27.88
CA ALA A 239 -3.06 -14.78 29.31
C ALA A 239 -2.79 -13.31 29.68
N GLN A 240 -3.61 -12.80 30.63
CA GLN A 240 -3.55 -11.49 31.32
C GLN A 240 -4.42 -10.37 30.69
N ASN A 241 -5.45 -9.97 31.45
CA ASN A 241 -6.36 -8.82 31.27
C ASN A 241 -5.95 -7.79 30.21
N LYS A 242 -6.47 -7.92 28.97
CA LYS A 242 -6.42 -6.84 27.97
C LYS A 242 -7.82 -6.21 27.82
N THR A 243 -7.87 -4.89 27.80
CA THR A 243 -9.02 -4.07 27.43
C THR A 243 -9.39 -4.29 25.96
N PRO A 244 -10.68 -4.19 25.57
CA PRO A 244 -11.08 -4.28 24.16
C PRO A 244 -10.49 -3.10 23.37
N LEU A 245 -10.02 -3.36 22.14
CA LEU A 245 -9.39 -2.34 21.28
C LEU A 245 -10.34 -1.23 20.83
N PHE A 246 -11.62 -1.58 20.72
CA PHE A 246 -12.68 -0.68 20.31
C PHE A 246 -13.85 -0.73 21.30
N GLU A 247 -14.46 0.42 21.55
CA GLU A 247 -15.79 0.52 22.15
C GLU A 247 -16.82 0.81 21.06
N ILE A 248 -18.03 0.25 21.21
CA ILE A 248 -19.16 0.61 20.34
C ILE A 248 -19.67 1.98 20.76
N VAL A 249 -19.55 2.95 19.85
CA VAL A 249 -20.23 4.25 19.98
C VAL A 249 -21.69 4.09 19.59
N GLN A 250 -21.94 3.44 18.45
CA GLN A 250 -23.30 3.20 17.96
C GLN A 250 -23.37 2.00 17.02
N GLU A 251 -24.51 1.32 17.03
CA GLU A 251 -24.82 0.17 16.18
C GLU A 251 -26.27 0.26 15.69
N GLN A 252 -26.49 -0.03 14.40
CA GLN A 252 -27.82 -0.06 13.80
C GLN A 252 -27.96 -1.27 12.85
N LEU A 253 -28.97 -2.10 13.07
CA LEU A 253 -29.37 -3.15 12.10
C LEU A 253 -30.26 -2.52 11.02
N VAL A 254 -29.82 -2.61 9.77
CA VAL A 254 -30.39 -1.90 8.61
C VAL A 254 -30.60 -2.80 7.39
N SER A 255 -30.83 -4.10 7.62
CA SER A 255 -31.05 -5.11 6.56
C SER A 255 -32.18 -4.73 5.59
N TYR A 256 -33.23 -4.08 6.09
CA TYR A 256 -34.37 -3.66 5.28
C TYR A 256 -33.99 -2.52 4.32
N GLU A 257 -33.30 -1.50 4.82
CA GLU A 257 -32.84 -0.33 4.07
C GLU A 257 -31.85 -0.73 2.98
N ALA A 258 -30.96 -1.69 3.30
CA ALA A 258 -30.06 -2.30 2.33
C ALA A 258 -30.81 -3.12 1.26
N ALA A 259 -31.79 -3.94 1.65
CA ALA A 259 -32.63 -4.67 0.69
C ALA A 259 -33.42 -3.72 -0.22
N MET A 260 -33.93 -2.61 0.32
CA MET A 260 -34.63 -1.59 -0.46
C MET A 260 -33.71 -0.90 -1.47
N GLY A 261 -32.49 -0.54 -1.06
CA GLY A 261 -31.48 0.01 -1.98
C GLY A 261 -31.14 -0.96 -3.11
N ALA A 262 -30.89 -2.24 -2.77
CA ALA A 262 -30.64 -3.30 -3.76
C ALA A 262 -31.81 -3.49 -4.74
N LYS A 263 -33.06 -3.47 -4.24
CA LYS A 263 -34.25 -3.55 -5.09
C LYS A 263 -34.33 -2.40 -6.09
N LEU A 264 -34.02 -1.18 -5.68
CA LEU A 264 -34.11 0.01 -6.54
C LEU A 264 -33.02 0.03 -7.62
N SER A 265 -31.82 -0.51 -7.36
CA SER A 265 -30.75 -0.63 -8.35
C SER A 265 -30.88 -1.88 -9.25
N SER A 266 -31.71 -2.85 -8.88
CA SER A 266 -31.81 -4.16 -9.54
C SER A 266 -32.11 -4.10 -11.04
N GLY A 267 -32.94 -3.16 -11.48
CA GLY A 267 -33.26 -2.99 -12.90
C GLY A 267 -32.01 -2.64 -13.72
N SER A 268 -31.36 -1.54 -13.35
CA SER A 268 -30.13 -1.06 -14.01
C SER A 268 -28.98 -2.07 -13.89
N THR A 269 -28.78 -2.68 -12.72
CA THR A 269 -27.68 -3.63 -12.52
C THR A 269 -27.88 -4.90 -13.35
N ARG A 270 -29.12 -5.40 -13.45
CA ARG A 270 -29.42 -6.55 -14.32
C ARG A 270 -29.16 -6.23 -15.80
N GLU A 271 -29.57 -5.05 -16.26
CA GLU A 271 -29.30 -4.61 -17.63
C GLU A 271 -27.80 -4.57 -17.94
N LEU A 272 -26.99 -4.03 -17.03
CA LEU A 272 -25.53 -4.00 -17.15
C LEU A 272 -24.93 -5.41 -17.20
N ILE A 273 -25.35 -6.29 -16.28
CA ILE A 273 -24.92 -7.71 -16.26
C ILE A 273 -25.20 -8.37 -17.60
N HIS A 274 -26.44 -8.27 -18.07
CA HIS A 274 -26.89 -8.96 -19.28
C HIS A 274 -26.23 -8.41 -20.54
N GLN A 275 -25.95 -7.10 -20.57
CA GLN A 275 -25.35 -6.44 -21.72
C GLN A 275 -23.86 -6.77 -21.87
N PHE A 276 -23.13 -6.89 -20.77
CA PHE A 276 -21.66 -6.87 -20.79
C PHE A 276 -20.99 -8.16 -20.32
N THR A 277 -21.76 -9.18 -19.89
CA THR A 277 -21.20 -10.47 -19.47
C THR A 277 -21.84 -11.65 -20.19
N PRO A 278 -21.10 -12.77 -20.37
CA PRO A 278 -21.65 -14.00 -20.94
C PRO A 278 -22.79 -14.58 -20.10
N GLN A 279 -23.75 -15.23 -20.77
CA GLN A 279 -24.98 -15.73 -20.15
C GLN A 279 -24.70 -16.71 -18.99
N GLU A 280 -23.64 -17.50 -19.07
CA GLU A 280 -23.27 -18.42 -18.00
C GLU A 280 -22.94 -17.75 -16.66
N PHE A 281 -22.55 -16.48 -16.64
CA PHE A 281 -22.19 -15.74 -15.42
C PHE A 281 -23.35 -14.91 -14.85
N HIS A 282 -24.46 -14.75 -15.57
CA HIS A 282 -25.56 -13.85 -15.18
C HIS A 282 -26.11 -14.18 -13.79
N SER A 283 -26.38 -15.46 -13.52
CA SER A 283 -26.96 -15.88 -12.23
C SER A 283 -26.01 -15.63 -11.05
N GLU A 284 -24.70 -15.81 -11.24
CA GLU A 284 -23.69 -15.60 -10.21
C GLU A 284 -23.53 -14.12 -9.92
N LEU A 285 -23.43 -13.29 -10.97
CA LEU A 285 -23.33 -11.84 -10.84
C LEU A 285 -24.60 -11.21 -10.28
N GLU A 286 -25.80 -11.64 -10.70
CA GLU A 286 -27.07 -11.16 -10.12
C GLU A 286 -27.17 -11.52 -8.62
N THR A 287 -26.62 -12.67 -8.22
CA THR A 287 -26.53 -13.05 -6.81
C THR A 287 -25.56 -12.15 -6.06
N PHE A 288 -24.37 -11.94 -6.61
CA PHE A 288 -23.32 -11.11 -6.04
C PHE A 288 -23.74 -9.64 -5.85
N PHE A 289 -24.45 -9.07 -6.82
CA PHE A 289 -24.96 -7.70 -6.78
C PHE A 289 -26.33 -7.54 -6.12
N PHE A 290 -26.81 -8.56 -5.40
CA PHE A 290 -28.09 -8.49 -4.67
C PHE A 290 -29.27 -8.08 -5.55
N VAL A 291 -29.24 -8.47 -6.83
CA VAL A 291 -30.33 -8.18 -7.76
C VAL A 291 -31.61 -8.85 -7.27
N GLU A 292 -32.74 -8.12 -7.34
CA GLU A 292 -34.03 -8.56 -6.79
C GLU A 292 -34.37 -9.98 -7.26
N HIS A 293 -34.78 -10.81 -6.29
CA HIS A 293 -35.05 -12.25 -6.40
C HIS A 293 -33.82 -13.17 -6.48
N SER A 294 -32.60 -12.65 -6.39
CA SER A 294 -31.41 -13.49 -6.23
C SER A 294 -31.32 -14.10 -4.82
N PRO A 295 -30.57 -15.20 -4.64
CA PRO A 295 -30.42 -15.86 -3.34
C PRO A 295 -29.97 -14.93 -2.21
N LEU A 296 -28.90 -14.14 -2.40
CA LEU A 296 -28.38 -13.24 -1.37
C LEU A 296 -29.34 -12.08 -1.07
N TYR A 297 -30.02 -11.55 -2.10
CA TYR A 297 -31.09 -10.57 -1.91
C TYR A 297 -32.21 -11.12 -1.02
N GLU A 298 -32.65 -12.35 -1.24
CA GLU A 298 -33.71 -12.95 -0.44
C GLU A 298 -33.28 -13.21 1.01
N LEU A 299 -32.01 -13.55 1.26
CA LEU A 299 -31.47 -13.67 2.61
C LEU A 299 -31.46 -12.32 3.33
N LEU A 300 -30.97 -11.27 2.66
CA LEU A 300 -30.95 -9.90 3.19
C LEU A 300 -32.36 -9.37 3.47
N ARG A 301 -33.27 -9.50 2.49
CA ARG A 301 -34.67 -9.03 2.58
C ARG A 301 -35.44 -9.70 3.72
N ARG A 302 -35.09 -10.94 4.07
CA ARG A 302 -35.73 -11.72 5.14
C ARG A 302 -35.01 -11.59 6.48
N ASP A 303 -34.00 -10.71 6.57
CA ASP A 303 -33.16 -10.51 7.76
C ASP A 303 -32.48 -11.82 8.22
N GLN A 304 -32.20 -12.72 7.28
CA GLN A 304 -31.44 -13.96 7.50
C GLN A 304 -29.94 -13.74 7.30
N MET A 305 -29.59 -12.60 6.71
CA MET A 305 -28.24 -12.07 6.60
C MET A 305 -28.29 -10.60 7.02
N GLY A 306 -27.90 -10.33 8.27
CA GLY A 306 -28.00 -9.01 8.86
C GLY A 306 -27.03 -8.03 8.19
N TYR A 307 -27.47 -6.80 7.94
CA TYR A 307 -26.59 -5.71 7.50
C TYR A 307 -26.57 -4.63 8.57
N ARG A 308 -25.40 -4.26 9.09
CA ARG A 308 -25.30 -3.28 10.19
C ARG A 308 -24.46 -2.07 9.80
N LEU A 309 -24.82 -0.92 10.37
CA LEU A 309 -23.97 0.27 10.44
C LEU A 309 -23.39 0.36 11.85
N LEU A 310 -22.08 0.48 11.95
CA LEU A 310 -21.34 0.54 13.21
C LEU A 310 -20.48 1.79 13.23
N CYS A 311 -20.45 2.46 14.38
CA CYS A 311 -19.45 3.45 14.74
C CYS A 311 -18.72 2.94 15.98
N LEU A 312 -17.41 2.78 15.86
CA LEU A 312 -16.53 2.25 16.89
C LEU A 312 -15.48 3.29 17.23
N ARG A 313 -15.06 3.38 18.48
CA ARG A 313 -13.99 4.26 18.92
C ARG A 313 -12.82 3.44 19.43
N LYS A 314 -11.61 3.74 18.96
CA LYS A 314 -10.39 3.14 19.49
C LYS A 314 -10.16 3.61 20.93
N THR A 315 -9.98 2.67 21.84
CA THR A 315 -9.71 2.97 23.26
C THR A 315 -8.29 3.52 23.45
N ASP A 316 -8.11 4.40 24.43
CA ASP A 316 -6.81 5.05 24.71
C ASP A 316 -5.78 4.10 25.35
N GLU A 317 -6.22 2.99 25.94
CA GLU A 317 -5.35 2.00 26.59
C GLU A 317 -5.16 0.76 25.71
N CYS A 318 -4.04 0.69 25.00
CA CYS A 318 -3.47 -0.59 24.59
C CYS A 318 -1.99 -0.63 24.97
N SER A 319 -1.64 -1.64 25.77
CA SER A 319 -0.31 -1.91 26.26
C SER A 319 0.71 -2.00 25.13
N THR A 320 1.86 -1.39 25.37
CA THR A 320 3.10 -1.58 24.64
C THR A 320 3.57 -3.02 24.78
N ASP A 321 3.04 -3.94 23.98
CA ASP A 321 3.57 -5.30 23.87
C ASP A 321 4.54 -5.41 22.68
N GLU A 322 5.46 -4.45 22.57
CA GLU A 322 6.68 -4.60 21.75
C GLU A 322 7.74 -5.48 22.46
N GLU A 323 7.52 -5.91 23.71
CA GLU A 323 8.52 -6.63 24.53
C GLU A 323 8.28 -8.15 24.72
N GLU A 324 7.14 -8.72 24.33
CA GLU A 324 6.86 -10.16 24.57
C GLU A 324 7.29 -11.10 23.43
N ASP A 325 7.41 -10.62 22.20
CA ASP A 325 7.90 -11.45 21.07
C ASP A 325 9.40 -11.81 21.16
N ILE A 326 10.16 -11.16 22.04
CA ILE A 326 11.61 -11.38 22.21
C ILE A 326 11.91 -12.61 23.09
N ARG A 327 10.97 -13.07 23.94
CA ARG A 327 11.26 -14.07 24.98
C ARG A 327 10.87 -15.52 24.64
N HIS A 328 10.13 -15.76 23.57
CA HIS A 328 9.74 -17.13 23.20
C HIS A 328 10.61 -17.82 22.14
N VAL A 329 11.65 -17.13 21.63
CA VAL A 329 12.57 -17.71 20.63
C VAL A 329 13.79 -18.42 21.26
N THR A 330 14.04 -18.28 22.57
CA THR A 330 15.30 -18.76 23.19
C THR A 330 15.24 -20.12 23.89
N GLU A 331 14.13 -20.85 23.88
CA GLU A 331 14.02 -22.14 24.61
C GLU A 331 13.77 -23.40 23.76
N TRP A 332 13.97 -23.36 22.45
CA TRP A 332 14.01 -24.57 21.60
C TRP A 332 15.35 -24.73 20.89
N VAL A 333 16.43 -24.85 21.67
CA VAL A 333 17.69 -25.43 21.19
C VAL A 333 17.74 -26.88 21.68
N GLY A 334 17.14 -27.76 20.89
CA GLY A 334 17.26 -29.21 21.02
C GLY A 334 17.76 -29.78 19.69
N ASP A 335 18.91 -30.44 19.74
CA ASP A 335 19.74 -30.88 18.63
C ASP A 335 19.02 -31.47 17.40
N GLY A 336 19.42 -30.97 16.22
CA GLY A 336 19.57 -31.76 15.00
C GLY A 336 18.38 -31.82 14.05
N VAL A 337 18.23 -30.81 13.17
CA VAL A 337 17.56 -30.95 11.86
C VAL A 337 18.17 -29.94 10.87
N ASP A 338 18.35 -30.37 9.62
CA ASP A 338 18.97 -29.68 8.47
C ASP A 338 18.51 -28.22 8.22
N TYR A 339 19.47 -27.38 7.83
CA TYR A 339 19.28 -25.99 7.40
C TYR A 339 18.59 -25.93 6.02
N ALA A 340 17.26 -25.76 6.01
CA ALA A 340 16.52 -25.12 4.92
C ALA A 340 15.07 -24.87 5.39
N SER A 341 14.79 -23.66 5.89
CA SER A 341 13.42 -23.19 6.03
C SER A 341 13.34 -21.67 5.93
N ASP A 342 12.65 -21.23 4.90
CA ASP A 342 12.18 -19.88 4.62
C ASP A 342 11.23 -19.39 5.73
N GLU A 343 11.77 -19.01 6.89
CA GLU A 343 11.05 -18.04 7.73
C GLU A 343 11.21 -16.67 7.08
N GLU A 344 10.14 -16.19 6.43
CA GLU A 344 10.08 -14.84 5.85
C GLU A 344 10.55 -13.80 6.88
N ILE A 345 11.58 -13.02 6.53
CA ILE A 345 12.01 -11.87 7.31
C ILE A 345 10.84 -10.88 7.35
N GLN A 346 10.22 -10.72 8.52
CA GLN A 346 9.17 -9.74 8.76
C GLN A 346 9.80 -8.38 9.02
N ASP A 347 9.65 -7.42 8.10
CA ASP A 347 10.16 -6.04 8.23
C ASP A 347 9.18 -4.98 7.71
N ASP A 348 7.90 -5.37 7.69
CA ASP A 348 6.78 -4.59 7.15
C ASP A 348 6.16 -3.59 8.13
N ASP A 349 6.68 -3.55 9.36
CA ASP A 349 6.37 -2.57 10.40
C ASP A 349 7.14 -1.25 10.25
N ALA A 350 8.24 -1.27 9.49
CA ALA A 350 8.96 -0.06 9.09
C ALA A 350 8.48 0.40 7.70
N PRO A 351 8.55 1.70 7.35
CA PRO A 351 8.21 2.15 5.99
C PRO A 351 9.25 1.68 4.97
N ASN A 352 8.87 1.58 3.69
CA ASN A 352 9.79 1.21 2.62
C ASN A 352 10.65 2.39 2.17
N TYR A 353 10.02 3.57 2.08
CA TYR A 353 10.65 4.83 1.71
C TYR A 353 10.54 5.86 2.83
N TYR A 354 11.52 6.74 2.90
CA TYR A 354 11.66 7.71 3.99
C TYR A 354 11.76 9.15 3.45
N PRO A 355 11.09 10.13 4.06
CA PRO A 355 11.26 11.53 3.68
C PRO A 355 12.65 12.01 4.11
N TYR A 356 13.40 12.58 3.16
CA TYR A 356 14.79 12.92 3.41
C TYR A 356 14.96 14.21 4.23
N GLN A 357 14.02 15.15 4.13
CA GLN A 357 14.14 16.49 4.73
C GLN A 357 14.25 16.44 6.26
N GLU A 358 13.60 15.47 6.89
CA GLU A 358 13.59 15.31 8.34
C GLU A 358 14.73 14.41 8.84
N LEU A 359 15.12 13.42 8.04
CA LEU A 359 16.05 12.37 8.48
C LEU A 359 17.49 12.59 8.01
N LEU A 360 17.67 13.18 6.83
CA LEU A 360 18.94 13.36 6.14
C LEU A 360 19.04 14.77 5.50
N PRO A 361 18.83 15.87 6.24
CA PRO A 361 18.85 17.23 5.67
C PRO A 361 20.19 17.59 4.98
N GLN A 362 21.29 16.93 5.36
CA GLN A 362 22.59 17.10 4.69
C GLN A 362 22.57 16.79 3.19
N LEU A 363 21.57 16.04 2.71
CA LEU A 363 21.39 15.74 1.28
C LEU A 363 21.14 16.99 0.44
N ASP A 364 20.67 18.11 1.00
CA ASP A 364 20.54 19.36 0.26
C ASP A 364 21.88 19.82 -0.32
N THR A 365 23.00 19.49 0.34
CA THR A 365 24.35 19.73 -0.21
C THR A 365 24.57 19.02 -1.55
N LEU A 366 24.03 17.82 -1.73
CA LEU A 366 24.11 17.10 -3.01
C LEU A 366 23.22 17.76 -4.07
N LYS A 367 22.03 18.22 -3.69
CA LYS A 367 21.13 19.00 -4.58
C LYS A 367 21.78 20.30 -5.05
N ASP A 368 22.36 21.06 -4.14
CA ASP A 368 23.03 22.33 -4.43
C ASP A 368 24.23 22.15 -5.36
N ASN A 369 24.88 20.98 -5.31
CA ASN A 369 26.05 20.65 -6.12
C ASN A 369 25.72 19.70 -7.30
N TYR A 370 24.45 19.55 -7.66
CA TYR A 370 24.00 18.60 -8.71
C TYR A 370 24.81 18.70 -10.00
N ASN A 371 25.02 19.92 -10.51
CA ASN A 371 25.71 20.12 -11.79
C ASN A 371 27.17 19.65 -11.73
N VAL A 372 27.85 19.86 -10.59
CA VAL A 372 29.24 19.41 -10.39
C VAL A 372 29.33 17.89 -10.41
N ILE A 373 28.40 17.24 -9.71
CA ILE A 373 28.32 15.77 -9.64
C ILE A 373 27.99 15.20 -11.01
N LEU A 374 27.02 15.79 -11.73
CA LEU A 374 26.63 15.38 -13.08
C LEU A 374 27.79 15.51 -14.07
N GLU A 375 28.53 16.62 -14.06
CA GLU A 375 29.69 16.84 -14.93
C GLU A 375 30.75 15.74 -14.74
N GLU A 376 31.13 15.45 -13.50
CA GLU A 376 32.15 14.43 -13.22
C GLU A 376 31.64 13.03 -13.52
N MET A 377 30.36 12.75 -13.24
CA MET A 377 29.69 11.51 -13.61
C MET A 377 29.75 11.26 -15.13
N GLN A 378 29.37 12.27 -15.93
CA GLN A 378 29.42 12.18 -17.40
C GLN A 378 30.85 12.01 -17.92
N ALA A 379 31.83 12.67 -17.29
CA ALA A 379 33.23 12.53 -17.65
C ALA A 379 33.74 11.09 -17.44
N VAL A 380 33.42 10.46 -16.31
CA VAL A 380 33.83 9.07 -16.03
C VAL A 380 32.96 8.03 -16.73
N GLN A 381 31.71 8.35 -17.09
CA GLN A 381 30.84 7.47 -17.87
C GLN A 381 31.43 7.16 -19.26
N GLN A 382 32.13 8.13 -19.85
CA GLN A 382 32.80 7.95 -21.15
C GLN A 382 34.09 7.12 -21.06
N MET A 383 34.56 6.78 -19.85
CA MET A 383 35.76 5.97 -19.64
C MET A 383 35.39 4.48 -19.54
N ALA A 384 36.03 3.64 -20.35
CA ALA A 384 35.54 2.33 -20.76
C ALA A 384 35.58 1.18 -19.71
N THR A 385 35.82 1.44 -18.42
CA THR A 385 35.94 0.35 -17.43
C THR A 385 35.37 0.72 -16.06
N TRP A 386 34.05 0.60 -15.90
CA TRP A 386 33.41 0.53 -14.59
C TRP A 386 33.25 -0.94 -14.17
N PRO A 387 33.66 -1.32 -12.94
CA PRO A 387 33.43 -2.67 -12.44
C PRO A 387 31.92 -3.00 -12.34
N PHE A 388 31.58 -4.27 -12.48
CA PHE A 388 30.24 -4.77 -12.16
C PHE A 388 30.02 -4.70 -10.64
N TRP A 389 28.80 -4.43 -10.19
CA TRP A 389 28.42 -4.66 -8.79
C TRP A 389 28.37 -6.18 -8.51
N PRO A 390 28.69 -6.67 -7.31
CA PRO A 390 28.93 -8.09 -7.09
C PRO A 390 27.63 -8.87 -6.84
N GLU A 391 26.53 -8.20 -6.47
CA GLU A 391 25.20 -8.81 -6.44
C GLU A 391 24.72 -9.10 -7.87
N LYS A 392 24.90 -10.34 -8.33
CA LYS A 392 24.47 -10.80 -9.67
C LYS A 392 23.02 -11.26 -9.65
N HIS A 393 22.11 -10.36 -9.31
CA HIS A 393 20.66 -10.62 -9.35
C HIS A 393 20.12 -10.24 -10.72
N TYR A 394 20.41 -11.03 -11.76
CA TYR A 394 19.89 -10.79 -13.11
C TYR A 394 18.69 -11.71 -13.38
N THR A 395 17.60 -11.14 -13.88
CA THR A 395 16.60 -11.91 -14.63
C THR A 395 17.14 -12.08 -16.06
N GLU A 396 17.24 -13.32 -16.55
CA GLU A 396 17.88 -13.73 -17.83
C GLU A 396 17.92 -12.67 -18.96
N GLY A 397 19.12 -12.37 -19.50
CA GLY A 397 19.34 -11.44 -20.63
C GLY A 397 20.63 -10.59 -20.51
N ASP A 398 20.94 -9.77 -21.53
CA ASP A 398 22.07 -8.80 -21.58
C ASP A 398 21.86 -7.60 -20.61
N SER A 399 21.80 -7.89 -19.31
CA SER A 399 21.63 -6.89 -18.27
C SER A 399 22.95 -6.19 -17.94
N GLU A 400 23.00 -4.85 -18.03
CA GLU A 400 24.20 -4.06 -17.72
C GLU A 400 24.03 -3.28 -16.41
N TRP A 401 24.64 -3.76 -15.33
CA TRP A 401 24.77 -3.00 -14.09
C TRP A 401 26.24 -2.78 -13.71
N ARG A 402 26.66 -1.51 -13.68
CA ARG A 402 28.05 -1.12 -13.35
C ARG A 402 28.07 -0.05 -12.28
N VAL A 403 29.16 -0.02 -11.51
CA VAL A 403 29.35 0.92 -10.41
C VAL A 403 30.71 1.62 -10.45
N PHE A 404 30.76 2.81 -9.86
CA PHE A 404 31.97 3.59 -9.69
C PHE A 404 32.07 4.00 -8.21
N PRO A 405 32.82 3.28 -7.37
CA PRO A 405 32.84 3.46 -5.92
C PRO A 405 33.62 4.71 -5.50
N PHE A 406 33.21 5.37 -4.42
CA PHE A 406 33.96 6.43 -3.75
C PHE A 406 34.43 6.00 -2.37
N CYS A 407 33.53 5.40 -1.59
CA CYS A 407 33.86 4.81 -0.30
C CYS A 407 32.95 3.64 0.05
N TYR A 408 33.38 2.82 0.99
CA TYR A 408 32.61 1.73 1.59
C TYR A 408 32.96 1.59 3.08
N THR A 409 32.07 0.98 3.86
CA THR A 409 32.25 0.74 5.30
C THR A 409 31.65 -0.60 5.67
N PHE A 410 32.50 -1.56 6.04
CA PHE A 410 32.05 -2.90 6.47
C PHE A 410 32.71 -3.32 7.79
N PRO A 411 31.93 -3.72 8.80
CA PRO A 411 30.47 -3.52 8.92
C PRO A 411 30.12 -2.04 9.07
N ALA A 412 28.93 -1.64 8.63
CA ALA A 412 28.52 -0.23 8.55
C ALA A 412 28.24 0.42 9.90
N TYR A 413 28.17 -0.33 11.00
CA TYR A 413 28.07 0.29 12.34
C TYR A 413 29.37 0.95 12.80
N ASP A 414 30.52 0.58 12.23
CA ASP A 414 31.84 1.09 12.64
C ASP A 414 32.37 2.11 11.62
N ALA A 415 32.11 3.39 11.89
CA ALA A 415 32.57 4.49 11.04
C ALA A 415 34.11 4.58 10.90
N SER A 416 34.89 3.97 11.80
CA SER A 416 36.35 3.96 11.69
C SER A 416 36.86 3.09 10.54
N LYS A 417 36.00 2.21 9.99
CA LYS A 417 36.30 1.33 8.87
C LYS A 417 35.97 1.92 7.50
N THR A 418 35.49 3.16 7.45
CA THR A 418 35.20 3.83 6.17
C THR A 418 36.48 3.98 5.36
N THR A 419 36.53 3.31 4.22
CA THR A 419 37.67 3.31 3.30
C THR A 419 37.30 4.07 2.03
N TRP A 420 38.10 5.08 1.69
CA TRP A 420 37.95 5.85 0.45
C TRP A 420 38.77 5.24 -0.68
N VAL A 421 38.15 5.02 -1.83
CA VAL A 421 38.79 4.41 -3.01
C VAL A 421 39.58 5.50 -3.74
N ALA A 422 40.89 5.56 -3.47
CA ALA A 422 41.74 6.67 -3.93
C ALA A 422 41.75 6.88 -5.46
N PRO A 423 41.81 5.83 -6.32
CA PRO A 423 41.80 6.02 -7.78
C PRO A 423 40.54 6.72 -8.29
N THR A 424 39.35 6.25 -7.88
CA THR A 424 38.06 6.81 -8.31
C THR A 424 37.81 8.19 -7.72
N CYS A 425 38.19 8.41 -6.45
CA CYS A 425 38.16 9.74 -5.84
C CYS A 425 39.04 10.75 -6.59
N SER A 426 40.16 10.31 -7.17
CA SER A 426 41.05 11.19 -7.95
C SER A 426 40.48 11.53 -9.33
N MET A 427 39.59 10.70 -9.87
CA MET A 427 38.91 10.93 -11.15
C MET A 427 37.70 11.86 -11.02
N CYS A 428 37.01 11.85 -9.87
CA CYS A 428 35.92 12.78 -9.56
C CYS A 428 36.24 13.56 -8.26
N PRO A 429 37.28 14.43 -8.29
CA PRO A 429 37.78 15.07 -7.08
C PRO A 429 36.77 16.00 -6.41
N ARG A 430 35.93 16.71 -7.19
CA ARG A 430 34.94 17.63 -6.62
C ARG A 430 33.79 16.87 -5.97
N THR A 431 33.31 15.81 -6.62
CA THR A 431 32.31 14.90 -6.06
C THR A 431 32.83 14.24 -4.79
N ALA A 432 34.07 13.76 -4.80
CA ALA A 432 34.69 13.15 -3.63
C ALA A 432 34.83 14.14 -2.46
N GLU A 433 35.16 15.41 -2.72
CA GLU A 433 35.21 16.47 -1.70
C GLU A 433 33.82 16.75 -1.10
N ILE A 434 32.79 16.86 -1.95
CA ILE A 434 31.40 17.01 -1.50
C ILE A 434 30.99 15.83 -0.62
N LEU A 435 31.21 14.59 -1.07
CA LEU A 435 30.86 13.39 -0.32
C LEU A 435 31.59 13.32 1.04
N LYS A 436 32.87 13.72 1.10
CA LYS A 436 33.64 13.78 2.36
C LYS A 436 33.12 14.82 3.35
N SER A 437 32.43 15.85 2.87
CA SER A 437 31.83 16.86 3.73
C SER A 437 30.55 16.37 4.42
N LEU A 438 29.93 15.30 3.91
CA LEU A 438 28.68 14.77 4.44
C LEU A 438 28.94 13.89 5.68
N PRO A 439 28.28 14.17 6.82
CA PRO A 439 28.42 13.34 8.01
C PRO A 439 27.77 11.97 7.79
N ASN A 440 28.25 10.98 8.55
CA ASN A 440 27.63 9.65 8.66
C ASN A 440 27.53 8.83 7.36
N ILE A 441 28.31 9.18 6.33
CA ILE A 441 28.42 8.37 5.12
C ILE A 441 29.00 6.99 5.45
N ARG A 442 28.50 5.95 4.77
CA ARG A 442 28.99 4.57 4.89
C ARG A 442 29.43 4.02 3.54
N THR A 443 28.64 4.24 2.52
CA THR A 443 28.96 3.86 1.15
C THR A 443 28.59 5.01 0.22
N ALA A 444 29.38 5.22 -0.82
CA ALA A 444 29.02 6.13 -1.89
C ALA A 444 29.57 5.62 -3.21
N LEU A 445 28.76 5.65 -4.26
CA LEU A 445 29.14 5.19 -5.60
C LEU A 445 28.22 5.77 -6.67
N PHE A 446 28.72 5.91 -7.89
CA PHE A 446 27.83 6.04 -9.04
C PHE A 446 27.34 4.66 -9.50
N SER A 447 26.09 4.59 -9.95
CA SER A 447 25.47 3.38 -10.47
C SER A 447 24.87 3.63 -11.85
N LYS A 448 25.24 2.76 -12.80
CA LYS A 448 24.77 2.74 -14.18
C LYS A 448 23.90 1.51 -14.39
N LEU A 449 22.62 1.73 -14.74
CA LEU A 449 21.70 0.65 -15.13
C LEU A 449 21.34 0.80 -16.62
N GLY A 450 21.79 -0.14 -17.43
CA GLY A 450 21.59 -0.14 -18.88
C GLY A 450 20.12 -0.25 -19.31
N PRO A 451 19.82 -0.07 -20.60
CA PRO A 451 18.47 -0.23 -21.13
C PRO A 451 17.93 -1.64 -20.93
N ASN A 452 16.61 -1.78 -20.91
CA ASN A 452 15.87 -3.04 -20.74
C ASN A 452 16.38 -3.95 -19.60
N THR A 453 16.90 -3.36 -18.53
CA THR A 453 17.53 -4.10 -17.44
C THR A 453 16.60 -4.15 -16.23
N THR A 454 16.33 -5.35 -15.72
CA THR A 454 15.62 -5.57 -14.46
C THR A 454 16.52 -6.39 -13.53
N LEU A 455 16.76 -5.88 -12.32
CA LEU A 455 17.43 -6.64 -11.28
C LEU A 455 16.42 -7.60 -10.63
N ALA A 456 16.86 -8.78 -10.23
CA ALA A 456 16.04 -9.70 -9.45
C ALA A 456 15.88 -9.17 -8.01
N ALA A 457 14.79 -9.56 -7.36
CA ALA A 457 14.51 -9.17 -5.98
C ALA A 457 15.56 -9.74 -5.02
N HIS A 458 16.13 -8.88 -4.18
CA HIS A 458 17.17 -9.22 -3.21
C HIS A 458 17.09 -8.34 -1.96
N ARG A 459 17.92 -8.66 -0.97
CA ARG A 459 18.12 -7.88 0.27
C ARG A 459 19.60 -7.58 0.36
N GLY A 460 19.97 -6.39 0.82
CA GLY A 460 21.38 -6.03 1.00
C GLY A 460 22.02 -6.83 2.13
N TRP A 461 23.35 -6.92 2.14
CA TRP A 461 24.08 -7.65 3.19
C TRP A 461 23.80 -7.11 4.58
N ALA A 462 23.52 -8.00 5.53
CA ALA A 462 23.13 -7.64 6.89
C ALA A 462 24.11 -6.68 7.58
N ASP A 463 25.42 -6.88 7.38
CA ASP A 463 26.49 -6.06 7.98
C ASP A 463 26.53 -4.61 7.48
N LEU A 464 25.84 -4.32 6.36
CA LEU A 464 25.65 -2.98 5.82
C LEU A 464 24.21 -2.53 5.98
N ALA A 465 23.28 -3.24 5.33
CA ALA A 465 21.90 -2.85 5.12
C ALA A 465 21.14 -2.62 6.43
N ASN A 466 21.45 -3.41 7.47
CA ASN A 466 20.75 -3.27 8.77
C ASN A 466 21.11 -1.98 9.52
N HIS A 467 22.20 -1.31 9.11
CA HIS A 467 22.74 -0.14 9.80
C HIS A 467 22.66 1.15 8.97
N VAL A 468 22.11 1.10 7.75
CA VAL A 468 22.04 2.25 6.86
C VAL A 468 20.61 2.53 6.38
N LEU A 469 20.43 3.73 5.83
CA LEU A 469 19.41 4.03 4.85
C LEU A 469 20.13 4.31 3.52
N ARG A 470 19.63 3.70 2.44
CA ARG A 470 20.17 3.89 1.09
C ARG A 470 19.47 5.03 0.39
N VAL A 471 20.25 5.93 -0.19
CA VAL A 471 19.78 7.07 -0.96
C VAL A 471 20.16 6.89 -2.42
N HIS A 472 19.18 6.98 -3.31
CA HIS A 472 19.41 7.20 -4.74
C HIS A 472 19.22 8.68 -5.04
N PHE A 473 20.24 9.30 -5.61
CA PHE A 473 20.18 10.63 -6.18
C PHE A 473 20.29 10.56 -7.70
N PRO A 474 19.18 10.67 -8.44
CA PRO A 474 19.18 10.46 -9.88
C PRO A 474 19.79 11.64 -10.64
N LEU A 475 20.74 11.33 -11.52
CA LEU A 475 21.52 12.29 -12.30
C LEU A 475 21.12 12.32 -13.79
N VAL A 476 20.81 11.16 -14.35
CA VAL A 476 20.25 11.03 -15.70
C VAL A 476 19.19 9.93 -15.65
N VAL A 477 17.95 10.27 -15.97
CA VAL A 477 16.83 9.32 -15.94
C VAL A 477 16.03 9.43 -17.24
N PRO A 478 16.05 8.41 -18.11
CA PRO A 478 15.28 8.46 -19.33
C PRO A 478 13.78 8.32 -19.05
N THR A 479 12.97 8.90 -19.94
CA THR A 479 11.51 8.72 -20.01
C THR A 479 11.15 8.12 -21.35
N LEU A 480 10.02 7.41 -21.44
CA LEU A 480 9.53 6.91 -22.72
C LEU A 480 9.17 8.07 -23.67
N PRO A 481 9.00 7.82 -25.00
CA PRO A 481 8.69 8.87 -25.98
C PRO A 481 7.41 9.66 -25.67
N ASN A 482 6.48 9.09 -24.91
CA ASN A 482 5.24 9.73 -24.45
C ASN A 482 5.40 10.54 -23.15
N GLY A 483 6.60 10.56 -22.55
CA GLY A 483 6.91 11.23 -21.29
C GLY A 483 6.74 10.36 -20.05
N ASP A 484 6.32 9.10 -20.20
CA ASP A 484 6.08 8.21 -19.05
C ASP A 484 7.39 7.79 -18.37
N PRO A 485 7.41 7.65 -17.04
CA PRO A 485 8.57 7.16 -16.32
C PRO A 485 8.76 5.65 -16.58
N CYS A 486 10.01 5.23 -16.84
CA CYS A 486 10.35 3.83 -17.11
C CYS A 486 11.50 3.29 -16.23
N CYS A 487 11.95 4.08 -15.26
CA CYS A 487 12.98 3.72 -14.31
C CYS A 487 12.41 3.77 -12.90
N ALA A 488 12.50 2.67 -12.13
CA ALA A 488 12.01 2.66 -10.76
C ALA A 488 12.86 1.84 -9.80
N MET A 489 12.62 2.12 -8.52
CA MET A 489 12.98 1.29 -7.38
C MET A 489 11.70 0.66 -6.84
N VAL A 490 11.75 -0.62 -6.48
CA VAL A 490 10.65 -1.35 -5.87
C VAL A 490 11.15 -1.94 -4.56
N VAL A 491 10.54 -1.57 -3.44
CA VAL A 491 10.93 -1.99 -2.07
C VAL A 491 9.68 -2.49 -1.37
N GLY A 492 9.70 -3.73 -0.87
CA GLY A 492 8.54 -4.31 -0.18
C GLY A 492 7.26 -4.39 -1.03
N GLY A 493 7.38 -4.31 -2.37
CA GLY A 493 6.26 -4.26 -3.33
C GLY A 493 5.82 -2.84 -3.72
N GLU A 494 6.33 -1.80 -3.07
CA GLU A 494 6.00 -0.41 -3.37
C GLU A 494 6.95 0.18 -4.41
N THR A 495 6.40 0.71 -5.51
CA THR A 495 7.16 1.28 -6.64
C THR A 495 7.34 2.78 -6.49
N THR A 496 8.58 3.26 -6.51
CA THR A 496 8.92 4.69 -6.63
C THR A 496 9.74 4.92 -7.90
N TYR A 497 9.22 5.73 -8.82
CA TYR A 497 9.91 6.07 -10.06
C TYR A 497 11.05 7.07 -9.81
N HIS A 498 12.17 6.86 -10.49
CA HIS A 498 13.27 7.82 -10.48
C HIS A 498 12.87 9.08 -11.24
N ALA A 499 13.19 10.24 -10.69
CA ALA A 499 13.13 11.53 -11.36
C ALA A 499 14.43 12.29 -11.09
N GLU A 500 14.96 12.98 -12.10
CA GLU A 500 16.20 13.75 -11.94
C GLU A 500 16.08 14.73 -10.79
N ARG A 501 17.15 14.84 -9.99
CA ARG A 501 17.25 15.72 -8.80
C ARG A 501 16.34 15.33 -7.62
N GLU A 502 15.49 14.31 -7.74
CA GLU A 502 14.61 13.87 -6.65
C GLU A 502 15.19 12.64 -5.94
N PHE A 503 15.39 12.76 -4.62
CA PHE A 503 15.94 11.67 -3.82
C PHE A 503 14.92 10.56 -3.62
N ILE A 504 15.40 9.31 -3.65
CA ILE A 504 14.68 8.16 -3.12
C ILE A 504 15.49 7.62 -1.95
N VAL A 505 14.94 7.67 -0.74
CA VAL A 505 15.57 7.13 0.47
C VAL A 505 14.79 5.88 0.88
N PHE A 506 15.47 4.75 1.04
CA PHE A 506 14.83 3.48 1.37
C PHE A 506 15.71 2.59 2.27
N ASP A 507 15.08 1.58 2.85
CA ASP A 507 15.74 0.53 3.63
C ASP A 507 16.14 -0.63 2.71
N ASP A 508 17.44 -0.73 2.35
CA ASP A 508 17.94 -1.80 1.47
C ASP A 508 18.06 -3.16 2.18
N SER A 509 17.78 -3.24 3.48
CA SER A 509 17.65 -4.53 4.17
C SER A 509 16.37 -5.26 3.76
N LYS A 510 15.39 -4.53 3.22
CA LYS A 510 14.11 -5.03 2.71
C LYS A 510 14.26 -5.72 1.37
N LEU A 511 13.29 -6.57 1.02
CA LEU A 511 13.26 -7.16 -0.31
C LEU A 511 13.02 -6.06 -1.34
N HIS A 512 13.95 -5.89 -2.28
CA HIS A 512 13.93 -4.81 -3.25
C HIS A 512 14.50 -5.22 -4.61
N TYR A 513 14.12 -4.48 -5.65
CA TYR A 513 14.75 -4.53 -6.96
C TYR A 513 14.60 -3.20 -7.69
N ALA A 514 15.43 -2.99 -8.72
CA ALA A 514 15.36 -1.81 -9.57
C ALA A 514 15.24 -2.23 -11.04
N PHE A 515 14.61 -1.38 -11.83
CA PHE A 515 14.54 -1.58 -13.27
C PHE A 515 14.77 -0.29 -14.06
N ASN A 516 15.22 -0.47 -15.30
CA ASN A 516 15.23 0.50 -16.38
C ASN A 516 14.60 -0.16 -17.61
N HIS A 517 13.36 0.20 -17.91
CA HIS A 517 12.60 -0.30 -19.06
C HIS A 517 12.68 0.62 -20.28
N HIS A 518 13.60 1.59 -20.29
CA HIS A 518 13.87 2.33 -21.53
C HIS A 518 14.51 1.40 -22.57
N PRO A 519 14.08 1.45 -23.85
CA PRO A 519 14.59 0.56 -24.88
C PRO A 519 16.08 0.75 -25.18
N ASP A 520 16.57 2.00 -25.13
CA ASP A 520 17.91 2.34 -25.65
C ASP A 520 18.75 3.25 -24.73
N GLU A 521 18.20 3.73 -23.61
CA GLU A 521 18.85 4.75 -22.77
C GLU A 521 19.16 4.22 -21.38
N THR A 522 20.21 4.76 -20.79
CA THR A 522 20.78 4.30 -19.51
C THR A 522 20.36 5.21 -18.38
N ARG A 523 20.02 4.62 -17.23
CA ARG A 523 19.81 5.36 -15.98
C ARG A 523 21.11 5.51 -15.21
N LEU A 524 21.40 6.73 -14.75
CA LEU A 524 22.55 7.07 -13.94
C LEU A 524 22.13 7.69 -12.61
N VAL A 525 22.57 7.10 -11.50
CA VAL A 525 22.27 7.58 -10.15
C VAL A 525 23.54 7.62 -9.30
N LEU A 526 23.64 8.57 -8.38
CA LEU A 526 24.58 8.50 -7.26
C LEU A 526 23.87 7.76 -6.11
N ILE A 527 24.43 6.62 -5.68
CA ILE A 527 23.98 5.90 -4.50
C ILE A 527 24.84 6.35 -3.31
N VAL A 528 24.18 6.72 -2.22
CA VAL A 528 24.85 7.06 -0.96
C VAL A 528 24.12 6.38 0.20
N ASP A 529 24.85 5.61 0.99
CA ASP A 529 24.33 5.01 2.22
C ASP A 529 24.77 5.89 3.40
N PHE A 530 23.78 6.30 4.20
CA PHE A 530 24.02 7.01 5.46
C PHE A 530 23.73 6.09 6.63
N TYR A 531 24.47 6.26 7.73
CA TYR A 531 24.13 5.60 8.99
C TYR A 531 22.68 5.86 9.35
N ARG A 532 21.93 4.79 9.59
CA ARG A 532 20.52 4.84 9.96
C ARG A 532 20.37 5.61 11.28
N PRO A 533 19.53 6.66 11.35
CA PRO A 533 19.23 7.37 12.59
C PRO A 533 18.81 6.40 13.70
N ASP A 534 19.32 6.61 14.92
CA ASP A 534 19.09 5.68 16.04
C ASP A 534 17.63 5.63 16.51
N GLN A 535 16.81 6.62 16.15
CA GLN A 535 15.37 6.62 16.39
C GLN A 535 14.58 5.66 15.49
N LEU A 536 15.21 5.11 14.44
CA LEU A 536 14.59 4.14 13.54
C LEU A 536 15.01 2.71 13.94
N PRO A 537 14.12 1.71 13.79
CA PRO A 537 14.49 0.31 14.02
C PRO A 537 15.61 -0.10 13.05
N ARG A 538 16.48 -1.03 13.46
CA ARG A 538 17.51 -1.60 12.57
C ARG A 538 16.86 -2.43 11.45
N GLY A 539 17.55 -2.53 10.33
CA GLY A 539 17.13 -3.42 9.25
C GLY A 539 17.24 -4.88 9.67
N ARG A 540 16.58 -5.77 8.92
CA ARG A 540 16.39 -7.18 9.31
C ARG A 540 16.92 -8.18 8.28
N ALA A 541 17.76 -7.73 7.34
CA ALA A 541 18.40 -8.62 6.38
C ALA A 541 19.19 -9.73 7.09
N ARG A 542 19.17 -10.92 6.49
CA ARG A 542 19.93 -12.11 6.93
C ARG A 542 21.02 -12.40 5.90
N GLY A 543 22.10 -13.04 6.34
CA GLY A 543 23.31 -13.24 5.53
C GLY A 543 24.30 -12.09 5.74
N GLY A 544 25.44 -12.41 6.36
CA GLY A 544 26.52 -11.46 6.62
C GLY A 544 27.55 -11.41 5.48
N HIS A 545 28.71 -10.85 5.78
CA HIS A 545 29.89 -10.78 4.92
C HIS A 545 30.12 -12.10 4.15
N SER A 546 29.95 -12.07 2.82
CA SER A 546 30.20 -13.22 1.94
C SER A 546 31.57 -13.14 1.30
N ASP A 547 32.14 -14.29 0.90
CA ASP A 547 33.40 -14.35 0.14
C ASP A 547 33.33 -13.50 -1.15
N GLU A 548 32.13 -13.35 -1.74
CA GLU A 548 31.88 -12.52 -2.93
C GLU A 548 32.02 -11.01 -2.63
N LEU A 549 31.60 -10.58 -1.44
CA LEU A 549 31.78 -9.20 -0.98
C LEU A 549 33.25 -8.93 -0.65
N ASP A 550 33.95 -9.89 -0.04
CA ASP A 550 35.41 -9.81 0.18
C ASP A 550 36.16 -9.68 -1.15
N GLU A 551 35.86 -10.53 -2.14
CA GLU A 551 36.45 -10.47 -3.48
C GLU A 551 36.15 -9.12 -4.16
N PHE A 552 34.95 -8.58 -3.97
CA PHE A 552 34.56 -7.26 -4.47
C PHE A 552 35.32 -6.11 -3.81
N ILE A 553 35.46 -6.13 -2.47
CA ILE A 553 36.24 -5.16 -1.70
C ILE A 553 37.72 -5.22 -2.11
N GLU A 554 38.27 -6.42 -2.28
CA GLU A 554 39.64 -6.60 -2.77
C GLU A 554 39.83 -6.07 -4.19
N THR A 555 38.82 -6.21 -5.06
CA THR A 555 38.83 -5.70 -6.43
C THR A 555 38.92 -4.17 -6.45
N PHE A 556 38.25 -3.47 -5.54
CA PHE A 556 38.34 -2.01 -5.40
C PHE A 556 39.73 -1.51 -4.99
N GLY A 557 40.46 -2.29 -4.18
CA GLY A 557 41.80 -1.93 -3.71
C GLY A 557 42.91 -2.25 -4.71
N LYS A 558 42.72 -3.26 -5.59
CA LYS A 558 43.77 -3.83 -6.43
C LYS A 558 43.68 -3.46 -7.92
N GLN A 559 42.55 -3.00 -8.42
CA GLN A 559 42.46 -2.48 -9.80
C GLN A 559 43.08 -1.07 -9.89
N THR A 560 44.40 -1.01 -9.78
CA THR A 560 45.19 -0.18 -10.70
C THR A 560 44.61 -0.38 -12.09
N LEU A 561 43.99 0.66 -12.65
CA LEU A 561 43.68 0.74 -14.08
C LEU A 561 44.91 0.24 -14.84
N LEU A 562 44.83 -0.96 -15.41
CA LEU A 562 45.87 -1.55 -16.23
C LEU A 562 45.98 -0.74 -17.52
N GLY A 563 46.62 0.42 -17.40
CA GLY A 563 47.07 1.31 -18.47
C GLY A 563 48.56 1.55 -18.28
N GLY A 564 49.33 0.47 -18.17
CA GLY A 564 50.79 0.50 -18.16
C GLY A 564 51.32 -0.13 -19.44
N SER A 565 51.81 0.72 -20.35
CA SER A 565 52.57 0.38 -21.55
C SER A 565 53.62 -0.71 -21.28
N GLY A 566 53.52 -1.82 -21.99
CA GLY A 566 54.58 -2.82 -22.15
C GLY A 566 55.05 -2.85 -23.59
N GLU A 567 55.94 -1.93 -23.96
CA GLU A 567 56.88 -2.14 -25.07
C GLU A 567 58.03 -3.02 -24.57
N SER A 568 58.16 -4.23 -25.14
CA SER A 568 59.41 -4.82 -25.63
C SER A 568 59.15 -6.20 -26.22
#